data_AF-A0A8I1PZN9-F1
#
_entry.id   AF-A0A8I1PZN9-F1
#
_cell.length_a   1.000
_cell.length_b   1.000
_cell.length_c   1.000
_cell.angle_alpha   90.00
_cell.angle_beta   90.00
_cell.angle_gamma   90.00
#
_symmetry.space_group_name_H-M   'P 1'
#
loop_
_entity.id
_entity.type
_entity.pdbx_description
1 polymer ?
#
loop_
_entity_poly.entity_id
_entity_poly.type
_entity_poly.pdbx_seq_one_letter_code
_entity_poly.pdbx_strand_id
1 'polypeptide(L)'
;MRVVATRGLRGLTFRAVAEEAGVNNTLIAHHFGTRDRLLAAALDWTLDRSIAAADLSEYATDAHAFREALVENVLSAPDEEIFQFEMILESSRRPELRPAVRHLYERYVEALAKGREALGADTSDALNLAMFAALDGLMLQYLSHAITAEQLADAVEALGVAVGNVSEPAD
;
A
#
# COMPACT_ATOMS: atom_id res chain seq x y z
N MET A 1 12.20 0.37 -7.51
CA MET A 1 11.26 -0.59 -6.90
C MET A 1 11.53 -2.01 -7.35
N ARG A 2 11.45 -2.36 -8.65
CA ARG A 2 11.63 -3.75 -9.13
C ARG A 2 12.90 -4.46 -8.63
N VAL A 3 14.04 -3.77 -8.54
CA VAL A 3 15.27 -4.34 -7.95
C VAL A 3 15.04 -4.82 -6.50
N VAL A 4 14.36 -4.02 -5.68
CA VAL A 4 14.06 -4.39 -4.29
C VAL A 4 12.98 -5.46 -4.26
N ALA A 5 11.91 -5.33 -5.06
CA ALA A 5 10.85 -6.33 -5.12
C ALA A 5 11.36 -7.74 -5.47
N THR A 6 12.36 -7.82 -6.35
CA THR A 6 12.90 -9.11 -6.85
C THR A 6 14.14 -9.60 -6.10
N ARG A 7 14.97 -8.70 -5.55
CA ARG A 7 16.27 -9.04 -4.93
C ARG A 7 16.35 -8.67 -3.44
N GLY A 8 15.27 -8.13 -2.90
CA GLY A 8 15.19 -7.53 -1.58
C GLY A 8 16.06 -6.28 -1.42
N LEU A 9 15.93 -5.62 -0.28
CA LEU A 9 16.73 -4.45 0.07
C LEU A 9 18.24 -4.73 -0.01
N ARG A 10 18.69 -5.92 0.38
CA ARG A 10 20.10 -6.32 0.29
C ARG A 10 20.63 -6.30 -1.15
N GLY A 11 19.78 -6.57 -2.13
CA GLY A 11 20.11 -6.52 -3.56
C GLY A 11 20.17 -5.10 -4.13
N LEU A 12 19.75 -4.08 -3.39
CA LEU A 12 19.74 -2.69 -3.86
C LEU A 12 21.16 -2.11 -3.90
N THR A 13 21.73 -2.10 -5.11
CA THR A 13 23.02 -1.48 -5.43
C THR A 13 22.84 -0.51 -6.60
N PHE A 14 23.69 0.51 -6.71
CA PHE A 14 23.64 1.43 -7.87
C PHE A 14 23.82 0.71 -9.18
N ARG A 15 24.65 -0.35 -9.20
CA ARG A 15 24.81 -1.20 -10.38
C ARG A 15 23.51 -1.92 -10.75
N ALA A 16 22.86 -2.59 -9.79
CA ALA A 16 21.60 -3.29 -10.05
C ALA A 16 20.49 -2.33 -10.52
N VAL A 17 20.47 -1.11 -9.97
CA VAL A 17 19.50 -0.07 -10.36
C VAL A 17 19.81 0.48 -11.74
N ALA A 18 21.07 0.71 -12.06
CA ALA A 18 21.50 1.16 -13.38
C ALA A 18 21.19 0.12 -14.46
N GLU A 19 21.46 -1.16 -14.18
CA GLU A 19 21.11 -2.29 -15.04
C GLU A 19 19.58 -2.36 -15.26
N GLU A 20 18.78 -2.27 -14.20
CA GLU A 20 17.31 -2.29 -14.30
C GLU A 20 16.75 -1.07 -15.05
N ALA A 21 17.31 0.12 -14.82
CA ALA A 21 16.82 1.36 -15.43
C ALA A 21 17.39 1.61 -16.85
N GLY A 22 18.29 0.75 -17.35
CA GLY A 22 18.91 0.93 -18.67
C GLY A 22 19.82 2.17 -18.76
N VAL A 23 20.39 2.61 -17.64
CA VAL A 23 21.26 3.80 -17.55
C VAL A 23 22.65 3.42 -17.06
N ASN A 24 23.61 4.35 -17.12
CA ASN A 24 24.93 4.12 -16.55
C ASN A 24 24.94 4.33 -15.03
N ASN A 25 25.89 3.67 -14.35
CA ASN A 25 26.05 3.75 -12.90
C ASN A 25 26.39 5.19 -12.43
N THR A 26 27.16 5.93 -13.24
CA THR A 26 27.54 7.32 -12.94
C THR A 26 26.33 8.24 -12.81
N LEU A 27 25.27 8.04 -13.60
CA LEU A 27 24.05 8.85 -13.55
C LEU A 27 23.29 8.63 -12.24
N ILE A 28 23.18 7.37 -11.80
CA ILE A 28 22.57 7.01 -10.52
C ILE A 28 23.39 7.62 -9.37
N ALA A 29 24.71 7.48 -9.39
CA ALA A 29 25.59 8.05 -8.38
C ALA A 29 25.53 9.58 -8.35
N HIS A 30 25.45 10.23 -9.52
CA HIS A 30 25.31 11.69 -9.62
C HIS A 30 23.97 12.19 -9.07
N HIS A 31 22.87 11.50 -9.38
CA HIS A 31 21.54 11.95 -8.98
C HIS A 31 21.23 11.67 -7.49
N PHE A 32 21.55 10.46 -7.01
CA PHE A 32 21.19 10.06 -5.64
C PHE A 32 22.34 10.19 -4.65
N GLY A 33 23.60 10.07 -5.08
CA GLY A 33 24.79 10.17 -4.22
C GLY A 33 25.01 8.95 -3.33
N THR A 34 24.04 8.61 -2.47
CA THR A 34 24.11 7.48 -1.55
C THR A 34 22.95 6.51 -1.72
N ARG A 35 23.16 5.26 -1.30
CA ARG A 35 22.10 4.24 -1.26
C ARG A 35 20.91 4.67 -0.40
N ASP A 36 21.16 5.37 0.70
CA ASP A 36 20.11 5.83 1.60
C ASP A 36 19.26 6.95 0.98
N ARG A 37 19.87 7.88 0.23
CA ARG A 37 19.12 8.89 -0.53
C ARG A 37 18.32 8.29 -1.67
N LEU A 38 18.86 7.26 -2.34
CA LEU A 38 18.11 6.49 -3.34
C LEU A 38 16.89 5.80 -2.71
N LEU A 39 17.07 5.19 -1.53
CA LEU A 39 15.97 4.56 -0.79
C LEU A 39 14.91 5.56 -0.36
N ALA A 40 15.31 6.71 0.18
CA ALA A 40 14.40 7.77 0.57
C ALA A 40 13.59 8.30 -0.63
N ALA A 41 14.27 8.59 -1.75
CA ALA A 41 13.59 9.05 -2.96
C ALA A 41 12.65 7.99 -3.56
N ALA A 42 13.03 6.71 -3.48
CA ALA A 42 12.16 5.62 -3.91
C ALA A 42 10.94 5.47 -2.98
N LEU A 43 11.12 5.65 -1.68
CA LEU A 43 10.02 5.65 -0.71
C LEU A 43 9.06 6.80 -1.00
N ASP A 44 9.55 8.03 -1.09
CA ASP A 44 8.74 9.22 -1.37
C ASP A 44 7.92 9.05 -2.66
N TRP A 45 8.54 8.53 -3.72
CA TRP A 45 7.85 8.26 -4.99
C TRP A 45 6.74 7.21 -4.84
N THR A 46 7.00 6.13 -4.11
CA THR A 46 5.99 5.09 -3.86
C THR A 46 4.86 5.62 -2.99
N LEU A 47 5.15 6.43 -1.97
CA LEU A 47 4.13 7.07 -1.14
C LEU A 47 3.14 7.88 -1.98
N ASP A 48 3.64 8.76 -2.84
CA ASP A 48 2.81 9.61 -3.69
C ASP A 48 1.89 8.78 -4.60
N ARG A 49 2.42 7.69 -5.14
CA ARG A 49 1.69 6.79 -6.04
C ARG A 49 0.67 5.93 -5.30
N SER A 50 1.03 5.39 -4.14
CA SER A 50 0.14 4.62 -3.29
C SER A 50 -1.04 5.46 -2.79
N ILE A 51 -0.81 6.73 -2.47
CA ILE A 51 -1.87 7.68 -2.11
C ILE A 51 -2.81 7.92 -3.29
N ALA A 52 -2.27 8.13 -4.50
CA ALA A 52 -3.08 8.30 -5.70
C ALA A 52 -3.88 7.04 -6.05
N ALA A 53 -3.28 5.86 -5.86
CA ALA A 53 -3.93 4.58 -6.08
C ALA A 53 -5.05 4.30 -5.06
N ALA A 54 -4.88 4.74 -3.81
CA ALA A 54 -5.91 4.60 -2.77
C ALA A 54 -7.11 5.56 -2.96
N ASP A 55 -7.02 6.54 -3.87
CA ASP A 55 -8.14 7.41 -4.20
C ASP A 55 -9.15 6.69 -5.10
N LEU A 56 -10.06 5.95 -4.46
CA LEU A 56 -11.17 5.27 -5.10
C LEU A 56 -12.48 6.06 -5.00
N SER A 57 -12.38 7.40 -4.86
CA SER A 57 -13.54 8.27 -4.68
C SER A 57 -14.55 8.20 -5.85
N GLU A 58 -14.10 7.85 -7.05
CA GLU A 58 -14.97 7.65 -8.21
C GLU A 58 -15.95 6.45 -8.05
N TYR A 59 -15.58 5.47 -7.23
CA TYR A 59 -16.41 4.28 -6.95
C TYR A 59 -17.21 4.42 -5.65
N ALA A 60 -17.13 5.57 -4.95
CA ALA A 60 -17.66 5.74 -3.60
C ALA A 60 -19.19 5.55 -3.49
N THR A 61 -19.95 5.61 -4.59
CA THR A 61 -21.41 5.43 -4.58
C THR A 61 -21.86 3.98 -4.82
N ASP A 62 -20.94 3.08 -5.16
CA ASP A 62 -21.21 1.66 -5.40
C ASP A 62 -20.23 0.81 -4.60
N ALA A 63 -20.73 0.22 -3.52
CA ALA A 63 -19.90 -0.55 -2.60
C ALA A 63 -19.29 -1.81 -3.26
N HIS A 64 -19.94 -2.37 -4.29
CA HIS A 64 -19.40 -3.50 -5.03
C HIS A 64 -18.27 -3.04 -5.96
N ALA A 65 -18.52 -2.00 -6.76
CA ALA A 65 -17.51 -1.44 -7.67
C ALA A 65 -16.28 -0.93 -6.90
N PHE A 66 -16.47 -0.35 -5.71
CA PHE A 66 -15.37 0.05 -4.84
C PHE A 66 -14.49 -1.12 -4.42
N ARG A 67 -15.09 -2.26 -4.05
CA ARG A 67 -14.35 -3.45 -3.63
C ARG A 67 -13.63 -4.13 -4.79
N GLU A 68 -14.25 -4.20 -5.96
CA GLU A 68 -13.59 -4.67 -7.19
C GLU A 68 -12.39 -3.78 -7.54
N ALA A 69 -12.57 -2.46 -7.55
CA ALA A 69 -11.50 -1.52 -7.85
C ALA A 69 -10.34 -1.62 -6.84
N LEU A 70 -10.64 -1.84 -5.56
CA LEU A 70 -9.62 -2.07 -4.52
C LEU A 70 -8.79 -3.32 -4.84
N VAL A 71 -9.44 -4.44 -5.18
CA VAL A 71 -8.74 -5.69 -5.53
C VAL A 71 -7.96 -5.53 -6.84
N GLU A 72 -8.53 -4.91 -7.86
CA GLU A 72 -7.84 -4.69 -9.14
C GLU A 72 -6.60 -3.82 -9.00
N ASN A 73 -6.68 -2.75 -8.20
CA ASN A 73 -5.56 -1.84 -7.98
C ASN A 73 -4.35 -2.58 -7.39
N VAL A 74 -4.62 -3.37 -6.35
CA VAL A 74 -3.67 -4.28 -5.70
C VAL A 74 -3.01 -5.24 -6.69
N LEU A 75 -3.82 -5.86 -7.56
CA LEU A 75 -3.34 -6.85 -8.52
C LEU A 75 -2.53 -6.21 -9.66
N SER A 76 -2.69 -4.91 -9.89
CA SER A 76 -2.08 -4.20 -11.03
C SER A 76 -0.58 -3.94 -10.86
N ALA A 77 -0.07 -3.86 -9.62
CA ALA A 77 1.30 -3.43 -9.34
C ALA A 77 1.99 -4.18 -8.17
N PRO A 78 2.10 -5.53 -8.22
CA PRO A 78 2.62 -6.33 -7.11
C PRO A 78 4.07 -5.98 -6.71
N ASP A 79 4.92 -5.60 -7.67
CA ASP A 79 6.31 -5.19 -7.40
C ASP A 79 6.38 -3.93 -6.52
N GLU A 80 5.43 -3.00 -6.68
CA GLU A 80 5.39 -1.76 -5.92
C GLU A 80 4.93 -2.03 -4.49
N GLU A 81 3.91 -2.86 -4.32
CA GLU A 81 3.44 -3.31 -3.01
C GLU A 81 4.51 -4.10 -2.24
N ILE A 82 5.22 -5.02 -2.90
CA ILE A 82 6.32 -5.76 -2.28
C ILE A 82 7.42 -4.79 -1.81
N PHE A 83 7.78 -3.80 -2.63
CA PHE A 83 8.74 -2.78 -2.24
C PHE A 83 8.26 -2.00 -1.00
N GLN A 84 6.99 -1.61 -0.98
CA GLN A 84 6.39 -0.91 0.14
C GLN A 84 6.44 -1.73 1.44
N PHE A 85 6.05 -3.00 1.40
CA PHE A 85 6.15 -3.91 2.56
C PHE A 85 7.60 -4.07 3.05
N GLU A 86 8.58 -4.19 2.13
CA GLU A 86 9.99 -4.23 2.53
C GLU A 86 10.42 -2.95 3.26
N MET A 87 9.98 -1.77 2.78
CA MET A 87 10.29 -0.49 3.41
C MET A 87 9.61 -0.31 4.77
N ILE A 88 8.35 -0.73 4.90
CA ILE A 88 7.61 -0.75 6.16
C ILE A 88 8.36 -1.60 7.19
N LEU A 89 8.75 -2.82 6.82
CA LEU A 89 9.50 -3.71 7.71
C LEU A 89 10.90 -3.19 8.03
N GLU A 90 11.58 -2.54 7.08
CA GLU A 90 12.90 -1.95 7.30
C GLU A 90 12.86 -0.76 8.28
N SER A 91 11.75 -0.04 8.40
CA SER A 91 11.58 1.05 9.38
C SER A 91 11.74 0.61 10.84
N SER A 92 11.60 -0.70 11.11
CA SER A 92 11.92 -1.28 12.43
C SER A 92 13.41 -1.16 12.75
N ARG A 93 14.27 -1.30 11.74
CA ARG A 93 15.74 -1.24 11.81
C ARG A 93 16.29 0.17 11.55
N ARG A 94 15.56 1.00 10.82
CA ARG A 94 15.93 2.37 10.43
C ARG A 94 14.89 3.37 10.95
N PRO A 95 15.07 3.91 12.17
CA PRO A 95 14.11 4.84 12.77
C PRO A 95 13.80 6.06 11.93
N GLU A 96 14.72 6.47 11.06
CA GLU A 96 14.59 7.61 10.15
C GLU A 96 13.48 7.40 9.10
N LEU A 97 13.09 6.15 8.82
CA LEU A 97 12.00 5.82 7.90
C LEU A 97 10.61 5.84 8.55
N ARG A 98 10.54 5.84 9.90
CA ARG A 98 9.26 5.75 10.63
C ARG A 98 8.31 6.92 10.37
N PRO A 99 8.76 8.18 10.21
CA PRO A 99 7.86 9.28 9.85
C PRO A 99 7.17 9.07 8.50
N ALA A 100 7.92 8.60 7.50
CA ALA A 100 7.39 8.32 6.16
C ALA A 100 6.38 7.16 6.18
N VAL A 101 6.69 6.08 6.90
CA VAL A 101 5.74 4.96 7.10
C VAL A 101 4.50 5.41 7.86
N ARG A 102 4.63 6.24 8.91
CA ARG A 102 3.47 6.77 9.62
C ARG A 102 2.57 7.58 8.68
N HIS A 103 3.17 8.49 7.91
CA HIS A 103 2.44 9.33 6.98
C HIS A 103 1.66 8.48 5.95
N LEU A 104 2.27 7.40 5.45
CA LEU A 104 1.60 6.44 4.57
C LEU A 104 0.31 5.87 5.18
N TYR A 105 0.41 5.30 6.39
CA TYR A 105 -0.74 4.69 7.07
C TYR A 105 -1.80 5.74 7.44
N GLU A 106 -1.40 6.94 7.86
CA GLU A 106 -2.34 8.05 8.10
C GLU A 106 -3.16 8.35 6.84
N ARG A 107 -2.50 8.43 5.68
CA ARG A 107 -3.16 8.72 4.39
C ARG A 107 -4.10 7.60 3.94
N TYR A 108 -3.74 6.35 4.14
CA TYR A 108 -4.61 5.22 3.84
C TYR A 108 -5.86 5.20 4.72
N VAL A 109 -5.69 5.42 6.02
CA VAL A 109 -6.81 5.48 6.97
C VAL A 109 -7.72 6.68 6.66
N GLU A 110 -7.15 7.83 6.31
CA GLU A 110 -7.91 9.00 5.85
C GLU A 110 -8.70 8.72 4.56
N ALA A 111 -8.12 8.04 3.58
CA ALA A 111 -8.80 7.68 2.33
C ALA A 111 -9.99 6.75 2.60
N LEU A 112 -9.79 5.74 3.46
CA LEU A 112 -10.86 4.85 3.87
C LEU A 112 -11.97 5.58 4.64
N ALA A 113 -11.60 6.48 5.56
CA ALA A 113 -12.56 7.29 6.31
C ALA A 113 -13.43 8.12 5.37
N LYS A 114 -12.84 8.83 4.40
CA LYS A 114 -13.58 9.63 3.40
C LYS A 114 -14.54 8.80 2.56
N GLY A 115 -14.12 7.60 2.12
CA GLY A 115 -14.99 6.69 1.38
C GLY A 115 -16.22 6.28 2.21
N ARG A 116 -16.03 6.03 3.51
CA ARG A 116 -17.11 5.67 4.43
C ARG A 116 -18.03 6.84 4.77
N GLU A 117 -17.49 8.04 4.95
CA GLU A 117 -18.28 9.28 5.13
C GLU A 117 -19.19 9.53 3.92
N ALA A 118 -18.66 9.35 2.70
CA ALA A 118 -19.44 9.52 1.47
C ALA A 118 -20.62 8.52 1.36
N LEU A 119 -20.49 7.34 1.99
CA LEU A 119 -21.52 6.31 2.08
C LEU A 119 -22.46 6.50 3.29
N GLY A 120 -22.27 7.53 4.11
CA GLY A 120 -23.08 7.82 5.30
C GLY A 120 -22.85 6.86 6.48
N ALA A 121 -21.72 6.14 6.50
CA ALA A 121 -21.39 5.21 7.58
C ALA A 121 -20.75 5.93 8.79
N ASP A 122 -20.93 5.38 10.00
CA ASP A 122 -20.34 5.94 11.23
C ASP A 122 -18.80 5.86 11.21
N THR A 123 -18.14 7.00 11.35
CA THR A 123 -16.69 7.11 11.25
C THR A 123 -16.03 7.06 12.61
N SER A 124 -15.77 5.85 13.08
CA SER A 124 -14.84 5.60 14.18
C SER A 124 -13.41 5.48 13.64
N ASP A 125 -12.50 6.33 14.12
CA ASP A 125 -11.07 6.26 13.80
C ASP A 125 -10.49 4.87 14.10
N ALA A 126 -10.92 4.27 15.22
CA ALA A 126 -10.49 2.92 15.61
C ALA A 126 -11.00 1.86 14.62
N LEU A 127 -12.22 2.01 14.10
CA LEU A 127 -12.76 1.11 13.08
C LEU A 127 -12.03 1.29 11.74
N ASN A 128 -11.78 2.53 11.31
CA ASN A 128 -11.02 2.81 10.09
C ASN A 128 -9.61 2.19 10.16
N LEU A 129 -8.94 2.34 11.30
CA LEU A 129 -7.64 1.70 11.54
C LEU A 129 -7.73 0.17 11.48
N ALA A 130 -8.72 -0.44 12.14
CA ALA A 130 -8.88 -1.89 12.17
C ALA A 130 -9.23 -2.47 10.79
N MET A 131 -10.09 -1.78 10.03
CA MET A 131 -10.43 -2.16 8.66
C MET A 131 -9.22 -2.08 7.74
N PHE A 132 -8.45 -0.99 7.81
CA PHE A 132 -7.24 -0.88 7.01
C PHE A 132 -6.22 -1.96 7.40
N ALA A 133 -6.05 -2.26 8.69
CA ALA A 133 -5.19 -3.35 9.14
C ALA A 133 -5.62 -4.73 8.62
N ALA A 134 -6.93 -4.97 8.49
CA ALA A 134 -7.44 -6.19 7.87
C ALA A 134 -7.12 -6.26 6.36
N LEU A 135 -7.33 -5.16 5.64
CA LEU A 135 -6.97 -5.07 4.21
C LEU A 135 -5.46 -5.28 4.01
N ASP A 136 -4.63 -4.57 4.77
CA ASP A 136 -3.16 -4.67 4.74
C ASP A 136 -2.67 -6.09 5.06
N GLY A 137 -3.34 -6.78 5.99
CA GLY A 137 -3.07 -8.19 6.30
C GLY A 137 -3.46 -9.15 5.17
N LEU A 138 -4.57 -8.90 4.46
CA LEU A 138 -4.97 -9.70 3.29
C LEU A 138 -4.00 -9.49 2.12
N MET A 139 -3.55 -8.26 1.92
CA MET A 139 -2.53 -7.89 0.94
C MET A 139 -1.22 -8.66 1.15
N LEU A 140 -0.72 -8.64 2.38
CA LEU A 140 0.50 -9.38 2.74
C LEU A 140 0.34 -10.90 2.50
N GLN A 141 -0.82 -11.47 2.83
CA GLN A 141 -1.12 -12.88 2.58
C GLN A 141 -1.15 -13.22 1.09
N TYR A 142 -1.75 -12.36 0.27
CA TYR A 142 -1.79 -12.54 -1.18
C TYR A 142 -0.38 -12.48 -1.79
N LEU A 143 0.39 -11.43 -1.48
CA LEU A 143 1.74 -11.23 -2.02
C LEU A 143 2.74 -12.31 -1.55
N SER A 144 2.51 -12.89 -0.37
CA SER A 144 3.28 -14.03 0.14
C SER A 144 2.83 -15.38 -0.43
N HIS A 145 1.84 -15.38 -1.34
CA HIS A 145 1.25 -16.58 -1.94
C HIS A 145 0.56 -17.51 -0.92
N ALA A 146 0.20 -16.98 0.26
CA ALA A 146 -0.54 -17.73 1.27
C ALA A 146 -2.02 -17.89 0.91
N ILE A 147 -2.56 -16.97 0.11
CA ILE A 147 -3.92 -17.00 -0.42
C ILE A 147 -3.92 -16.71 -1.93
N THR A 148 -4.95 -17.18 -2.62
CA THR A 148 -5.19 -16.87 -4.04
C THR A 148 -5.84 -15.49 -4.23
N ALA A 149 -5.86 -14.98 -5.46
CA ALA A 149 -6.58 -13.75 -5.79
C ALA A 149 -8.10 -13.88 -5.53
N GLU A 150 -8.66 -15.08 -5.77
CA GLU A 150 -10.07 -15.40 -5.48
C GLU A 150 -10.34 -15.31 -3.97
N GLN A 151 -9.49 -15.91 -3.13
CA GLN A 151 -9.62 -15.83 -1.68
C GLN A 151 -9.46 -14.40 -1.15
N LEU A 152 -8.59 -13.59 -1.77
CA LEU A 152 -8.46 -12.17 -1.46
C LEU A 152 -9.78 -11.43 -1.75
N ALA A 153 -10.35 -11.62 -2.94
CA ALA A 153 -11.61 -10.98 -3.33
C ALA A 153 -12.77 -11.36 -2.40
N ASP A 154 -12.92 -12.66 -2.11
CA ASP A 154 -13.93 -13.16 -1.18
C ASP A 154 -13.79 -12.56 0.22
N ALA A 155 -12.55 -12.42 0.71
CA ALA A 155 -12.28 -11.84 2.03
C ALA A 155 -12.58 -10.34 2.09
N VAL A 156 -12.27 -9.58 1.03
CA VAL A 156 -12.60 -8.15 0.92
C VAL A 156 -14.12 -7.95 0.89
N GLU A 157 -14.85 -8.80 0.15
CA GLU A 157 -16.33 -8.79 0.14
C GLU A 157 -16.89 -9.08 1.53
N ALA A 158 -16.44 -10.16 2.18
CA ALA A 158 -16.89 -10.54 3.52
C ALA A 158 -16.61 -9.45 4.57
N LEU A 159 -15.45 -8.79 4.50
CA LEU A 159 -15.11 -7.66 5.36
C LEU A 159 -16.05 -6.47 5.12
N GLY A 160 -16.35 -6.16 3.86
CA GLY A 160 -17.30 -5.10 3.49
C GLY A 160 -18.70 -5.35 4.06
N VAL A 161 -19.22 -6.57 3.93
CA VAL A 161 -20.53 -6.97 4.49
C VAL A 161 -20.55 -6.86 6.01
N ALA A 162 -19.50 -7.36 6.68
CA ALA A 162 -19.41 -7.34 8.14
C ALA A 162 -19.45 -5.91 8.70
N VAL A 163 -18.77 -4.96 8.05
CA VAL A 163 -18.73 -3.56 8.48
C VAL A 163 -20.01 -2.81 8.10
N GLY A 164 -20.61 -3.12 6.94
CA GLY A 164 -21.89 -2.53 6.53
C GLY A 164 -23.02 -2.85 7.51
N ASN A 165 -23.08 -4.09 7.99
CA ASN A 165 -24.10 -4.53 8.95
C ASN A 165 -23.92 -3.94 10.37
N VAL A 166 -22.71 -3.48 10.73
CA VAL A 166 -22.44 -2.86 12.04
C VAL A 166 -22.92 -1.40 12.10
N SER A 167 -23.30 -0.81 10.96
CA SER A 167 -23.74 0.59 10.88
C SER A 167 -25.25 0.80 11.11
N GLU A 168 -26.04 -0.26 11.30
CA GLU A 168 -27.42 -0.12 11.79
C GLU A 168 -27.41 0.14 13.31
N PRO A 169 -28.00 1.26 13.80
CA PRO A 169 -28.11 1.48 15.23
C PRO A 169 -28.94 0.36 15.85
N ALA A 170 -28.44 -0.23 16.92
CA ALA A 170 -29.27 -1.08 17.78
C ALA A 170 -30.39 -0.22 18.37
N ASP A 171 -31.63 -0.50 17.96
CA ASP A 171 -32.87 0.05 18.54
C ASP A 171 -32.95 -0.16 20.07
#